data_AF-A0A2H8TIC4-F1
#
_entry.id   AF-A0A2H8TIC4-F1
#
_cell.length_a   1.000
_cell.length_b   1.000
_cell.length_c   1.000
_cell.angle_alpha   90.00
_cell.angle_beta   90.00
_cell.angle_gamma   90.00
#
_symmetry.space_group_name_H-M   'P 1'
#
loop_
_entity.id
_entity.type
_entity.pdbx_description
1 polymer ?
#
loop_
_entity_poly.entity_id
_entity_poly.type
_entity_poly.pdbx_seq_one_letter_code
_entity_poly.pdbx_strand_id
1 'polypeptide(L)'
;MKFIRCVFLCVVFWSSSSLGFKNIRVGLGEPNPPLTKNAIDVEDKWFIQKLDHFNPTDNRTWKQRYQVNQKYYKKGGPVFLMIGGEGPISAKWMYSGAWINYAEEFNALCFQLEHRYYGKSHPTE
;
A
#
# COMPACT_ATOMS: atom_id res chain seq x y z
N MET A 1 60.04 -33.29 -5.56
CA MET A 1 58.92 -34.25 -5.71
C MET A 1 58.14 -34.32 -4.40
N LYS A 2 56.83 -34.48 -4.52
CA LYS A 2 55.76 -34.29 -3.52
C LYS A 2 55.89 -35.16 -2.26
N PHE A 3 55.20 -34.73 -1.17
CA PHE A 3 54.38 -35.47 -0.19
C PHE A 3 54.51 -34.81 1.20
N ILE A 4 53.66 -33.85 1.60
CA ILE A 4 52.28 -33.98 2.16
C ILE A 4 52.24 -34.28 3.68
N ARG A 5 51.64 -33.31 4.39
CA ARG A 5 50.89 -33.33 5.67
C ARG A 5 51.65 -33.47 6.99
N CYS A 6 51.56 -32.43 7.83
CA CYS A 6 51.03 -32.57 9.19
C CYS A 6 50.61 -31.21 9.79
N VAL A 7 49.37 -31.19 10.28
CA VAL A 7 48.84 -30.36 11.38
C VAL A 7 48.80 -28.83 11.20
N PHE A 8 47.70 -28.34 10.64
CA PHE A 8 47.05 -27.13 11.15
C PHE A 8 45.56 -27.42 11.29
N LEU A 9 45.22 -28.12 12.38
CA LEU A 9 43.85 -28.31 12.83
C LEU A 9 43.66 -27.50 14.11
N CYS A 10 43.87 -26.19 14.02
CA CYS A 10 43.38 -25.25 15.02
C CYS A 10 41.94 -24.89 14.65
N VAL A 11 41.05 -25.70 15.22
CA VAL A 11 39.67 -25.40 15.58
C VAL A 11 39.40 -23.90 15.64
N VAL A 12 38.81 -23.34 14.58
CA VAL A 12 38.03 -22.12 14.70
C VAL A 12 36.57 -22.58 14.70
N PHE A 13 36.08 -22.86 15.90
CA PHE A 13 34.66 -22.76 16.20
C PHE A 13 34.26 -21.31 15.92
N TRP A 14 33.85 -21.01 14.69
CA TRP A 14 33.02 -19.85 14.46
C TRP A 14 31.60 -20.34 14.33
N SER A 15 30.85 -20.11 15.41
CA SER A 15 29.41 -20.08 15.47
C SER A 15 28.82 -19.74 14.11
N SER A 16 28.28 -20.75 13.42
CA SER A 16 27.35 -20.51 12.33
C SER A 16 26.09 -19.97 12.96
N SER A 17 26.09 -18.67 13.26
CA SER A 17 24.86 -17.91 13.42
C SER A 17 24.10 -18.17 12.13
N SER A 18 23.00 -18.92 12.20
CA SER A 18 22.02 -18.95 11.12
C SER A 18 21.78 -17.50 10.72
N LEU A 19 22.27 -17.09 9.55
CA LEU A 19 21.79 -15.89 8.87
C LEU A 19 20.34 -16.21 8.49
N GLY A 20 19.46 -16.13 9.50
CA GLY A 20 18.04 -16.14 9.30
C GLY A 20 17.75 -14.96 8.39
N PHE A 21 17.17 -15.24 7.23
CA PHE A 21 16.54 -14.25 6.36
C PHE A 21 15.41 -13.57 7.15
N LYS A 22 15.75 -12.66 8.06
CA LYS A 22 14.78 -11.98 8.95
C LYS A 22 14.04 -10.83 8.26
N ASN A 23 14.32 -10.53 7.00
CA ASN A 23 13.78 -9.34 6.33
C ASN A 23 13.33 -9.60 4.88
N ILE A 24 12.65 -10.71 4.60
CA ILE A 24 11.80 -10.74 3.41
C ILE A 24 10.54 -9.96 3.76
N ARG A 25 10.55 -8.66 3.46
CA ARG A 25 9.30 -7.88 3.42
C ARG A 25 8.54 -8.35 2.18
N VAL A 26 7.55 -9.22 2.41
CA VAL A 26 6.57 -9.56 1.37
C VAL A 26 5.62 -8.37 1.24
N GLY A 27 5.78 -7.59 0.18
CA GLY A 27 4.95 -6.41 -0.11
C GLY A 27 5.78 -5.18 -0.50
N LEU A 28 5.19 -4.28 -1.29
CA LEU A 28 5.83 -3.03 -1.74
C LEU A 28 6.18 -2.05 -0.61
N GLY A 29 5.73 -2.32 0.62
CA GLY A 29 5.86 -1.42 1.77
C GLY A 29 4.97 -0.18 1.65
N GLU A 30 4.80 0.56 2.74
CA GLU A 30 4.19 1.88 2.66
C GLU A 30 5.09 2.83 1.85
N PRO A 31 4.51 3.74 1.05
CA PRO A 31 5.28 4.68 0.28
C PRO A 31 5.89 5.73 1.23
N ASN A 32 7.03 6.28 0.81
CA ASN A 32 7.75 7.27 1.61
C ASN A 32 6.86 8.47 1.92
N PRO A 33 6.96 9.05 3.14
CA PRO A 33 6.20 10.24 3.47
C PRO A 33 6.56 11.39 2.53
N PRO A 34 5.62 12.30 2.23
CA PRO A 34 5.91 13.45 1.37
C PRO A 34 6.96 14.36 2.01
N LEU A 35 7.75 15.02 1.16
CA LEU A 35 8.91 15.82 1.56
C LEU A 35 8.53 17.05 2.40
N THR A 36 7.28 17.52 2.32
CA THR A 36 6.77 18.66 3.09
C THR A 36 5.47 18.29 3.81
N LYS A 37 5.38 18.63 5.12
CA LYS A 37 4.18 18.36 5.96
C LYS A 37 2.90 19.02 5.45
N ASN A 38 3.01 20.13 4.69
CA ASN A 38 1.86 20.82 4.12
C ASN A 38 1.29 20.12 2.86
N ALA A 39 1.97 19.10 2.36
CA ALA A 39 1.51 18.29 1.24
C ALA A 39 0.75 17.04 1.70
N ILE A 40 0.05 17.06 2.85
CA ILE A 40 -0.71 15.90 3.37
C ILE A 40 -2.20 16.22 3.56
N ASP A 41 -2.71 17.31 3.02
CA ASP A 41 -4.16 17.57 3.09
C ASP A 41 -4.86 16.96 1.89
N VAL A 42 -5.08 15.64 1.93
CA VAL A 42 -6.01 14.98 1.00
C VAL A 42 -7.36 14.94 1.67
N GLU A 43 -8.30 15.64 1.08
CA GLU A 43 -9.69 15.66 1.53
C GLU A 43 -10.29 14.25 1.50
N ASP A 44 -10.86 13.83 2.64
CA ASP A 44 -11.68 12.64 2.73
C ASP A 44 -13.04 12.89 2.09
N LYS A 45 -13.38 12.08 1.08
CA LYS A 45 -14.67 12.10 0.40
C LYS A 45 -15.48 10.85 0.73
N TRP A 46 -16.78 10.92 0.49
CA TRP A 46 -17.73 9.89 0.90
C TRP A 46 -18.61 9.46 -0.27
N PHE A 47 -18.62 8.16 -0.53
CA PHE A 47 -19.47 7.52 -1.54
C PHE A 47 -20.61 6.78 -0.84
N ILE A 48 -21.84 6.96 -1.32
CA ILE A 48 -23.00 6.23 -0.79
C ILE A 48 -23.01 4.83 -1.39
N GLN A 49 -22.78 3.83 -0.56
CA GLN A 49 -22.65 2.42 -0.94
C GLN A 49 -23.81 1.61 -0.37
N LYS A 50 -24.24 0.58 -1.11
CA LYS A 50 -25.22 -0.39 -0.59
C LYS A 50 -24.64 -1.16 0.59
N LEU A 51 -25.44 -1.41 1.62
CA LEU A 51 -25.00 -2.17 2.78
C LEU A 51 -24.77 -3.65 2.42
N ASP A 52 -25.75 -4.22 1.71
CA ASP A 52 -25.78 -5.63 1.31
C ASP A 52 -26.03 -5.77 -0.20
N HIS A 53 -24.99 -6.09 -0.95
CA HIS A 53 -25.07 -6.33 -2.40
C HIS A 53 -25.71 -7.68 -2.74
N PHE A 54 -25.86 -8.59 -1.79
CA PHE A 54 -26.38 -9.94 -1.99
C PHE A 54 -27.89 -10.05 -1.69
N ASN A 55 -28.45 -9.11 -0.92
CA ASN A 55 -29.88 -9.01 -0.70
C ASN A 55 -30.51 -7.90 -1.58
N PRO A 56 -31.21 -8.23 -2.68
CA PRO A 56 -31.78 -7.22 -3.58
C PRO A 56 -32.91 -6.38 -2.95
N THR A 57 -33.54 -6.87 -1.88
CA THR A 57 -34.59 -6.14 -1.15
C THR A 57 -34.06 -5.20 -0.08
N ASP A 58 -32.80 -5.36 0.32
CA ASP A 58 -32.17 -4.47 1.29
C ASP A 58 -31.81 -3.14 0.61
N ASN A 59 -32.45 -2.06 1.07
CA ASN A 59 -32.23 -0.71 0.56
C ASN A 59 -31.33 0.13 1.47
N ARG A 60 -30.76 -0.46 2.53
CA ARG A 60 -29.87 0.26 3.44
C ARG A 60 -28.58 0.64 2.72
N THR A 61 -28.08 1.82 3.06
CA THR A 61 -26.85 2.39 2.49
C THR A 61 -25.97 2.95 3.59
N TRP A 62 -24.67 3.07 3.30
CA TRP A 62 -23.68 3.62 4.20
C TRP A 62 -22.66 4.48 3.43
N LYS A 63 -21.86 5.26 4.15
CA LYS A 63 -20.83 6.13 3.57
C LYS A 63 -19.48 5.42 3.56
N GLN A 64 -18.97 5.11 2.36
CA GLN A 64 -17.63 4.57 2.16
C GLN A 64 -16.63 5.70 1.91
N ARG A 65 -15.55 5.74 2.67
CA ARG A 65 -14.50 6.75 2.55
C ARG A 65 -13.65 6.50 1.30
N TYR A 66 -13.32 7.56 0.58
CA TYR A 66 -12.35 7.53 -0.50
C TYR A 66 -11.59 8.85 -0.59
N GLN A 67 -10.49 8.84 -1.33
CA GLN A 67 -9.66 9.99 -1.62
C GLN A 67 -9.41 10.11 -3.12
N VAL A 68 -9.16 11.32 -3.61
CA VAL A 68 -8.93 11.60 -5.03
C VAL A 68 -7.69 12.46 -5.21
N ASN A 69 -6.87 12.12 -6.20
CA ASN A 69 -5.76 12.94 -6.66
C ASN A 69 -5.91 13.22 -8.16
N GLN A 70 -6.08 14.49 -8.51
CA GLN A 70 -6.24 14.99 -9.88
C GLN A 70 -4.99 15.69 -10.41
N LYS A 71 -3.88 15.72 -9.66
CA LYS A 71 -2.68 16.52 -9.94
C LYS A 71 -2.14 16.32 -11.36
N TYR A 72 -2.17 15.09 -11.86
CA TYR A 72 -1.61 14.72 -13.16
C TYR A 72 -2.67 14.43 -14.23
N TYR A 73 -3.95 14.50 -13.87
CA TYR A 73 -5.02 14.13 -14.78
C TYR A 73 -5.12 15.09 -15.95
N LYS A 74 -5.24 14.55 -17.17
CA LYS A 74 -5.63 15.29 -18.38
C LYS A 74 -6.91 14.69 -18.95
N LYS A 75 -7.74 15.52 -19.57
CA LYS A 75 -9.02 15.09 -20.17
C LYS A 75 -8.79 13.91 -21.13
N GLY A 76 -9.49 12.80 -20.87
CA GLY A 76 -9.36 11.56 -21.66
C GLY A 76 -8.31 10.57 -21.13
N GLY A 77 -7.58 10.93 -20.07
CA GLY A 77 -6.66 10.03 -19.37
C GLY A 77 -7.39 8.91 -18.60
N PRO A 78 -6.68 7.82 -18.27
CA PRO A 78 -7.26 6.68 -17.57
C PRO A 78 -7.57 7.01 -16.10
N VAL A 79 -8.35 6.14 -15.46
CA VAL A 79 -8.61 6.19 -14.01
C VAL A 79 -7.87 5.04 -13.33
N PHE A 80 -7.04 5.37 -12.35
CA PHE A 80 -6.40 4.39 -11.47
C PHE A 80 -7.19 4.29 -10.17
N LEU A 81 -7.59 3.06 -9.82
CA LEU A 81 -8.30 2.76 -8.59
C LEU A 81 -7.45 1.85 -7.72
N MET A 82 -7.07 2.34 -6.54
CA MET A 82 -6.43 1.53 -5.51
C MET A 82 -7.45 1.17 -4.43
N ILE A 83 -7.62 -0.14 -4.21
CA ILE A 83 -8.49 -0.67 -3.16
C ILE A 83 -7.64 -0.86 -1.91
N GLY A 84 -8.07 -0.30 -0.78
CA GLY A 84 -7.39 -0.47 0.51
C GLY A 84 -7.35 -1.94 0.96
N GLY A 85 -6.31 -2.28 1.71
CA GLY A 85 -6.20 -3.59 2.38
C GLY A 85 -6.88 -3.61 3.75
N GLU A 86 -6.32 -4.37 4.67
CA GLU A 86 -6.85 -4.62 6.02
C GLU A 86 -6.53 -3.49 7.02
N GLY A 87 -6.78 -2.23 6.65
CA GLY A 87 -6.47 -1.10 7.50
C GLY A 87 -7.00 0.25 7.01
N PRO A 88 -6.88 1.32 7.84
CA PRO A 88 -7.25 2.67 7.44
C PRO A 88 -6.46 3.13 6.22
N ILE A 89 -7.11 3.80 5.27
CA ILE A 89 -6.37 4.40 4.16
C ILE A 89 -5.51 5.56 4.66
N SER A 90 -4.32 5.67 4.06
CA SER A 90 -3.32 6.68 4.38
C SER A 90 -3.13 7.61 3.19
N ALA A 91 -3.24 8.92 3.46
CA ALA A 91 -3.05 9.97 2.46
C ALA A 91 -1.67 9.91 1.78
N LYS A 92 -0.66 9.26 2.38
CA LYS A 92 0.67 9.06 1.77
C LYS A 92 0.56 8.44 0.39
N TRP A 93 -0.36 7.50 0.20
CA TRP A 93 -0.55 6.83 -1.08
C TRP A 93 -1.01 7.79 -2.18
N MET A 94 -1.62 8.91 -1.85
CA MET A 94 -2.00 9.92 -2.84
C MET A 94 -0.84 10.77 -3.34
N TYR A 95 0.34 10.71 -2.71
CA TYR A 95 1.48 11.57 -3.07
C TYR A 95 2.69 10.82 -3.60
N SER A 96 2.86 9.56 -3.21
CA SER A 96 4.07 8.79 -3.51
C SER A 96 3.76 7.32 -3.78
N GLY A 97 4.76 6.63 -4.32
CA GLY A 97 4.66 5.24 -4.75
C GLY A 97 4.59 5.12 -6.28
N ALA A 98 4.85 3.92 -6.79
CA ALA A 98 4.96 3.66 -8.23
C ALA A 98 3.72 4.10 -9.01
N TRP A 99 2.52 3.93 -8.43
CA TRP A 99 1.28 4.28 -9.11
C TRP A 99 1.07 5.78 -9.31
N ILE A 100 1.66 6.65 -8.46
CA ILE A 100 1.66 8.10 -8.67
C ILE A 100 2.60 8.47 -9.82
N ASN A 101 3.76 7.81 -9.90
CA ASN A 101 4.68 7.99 -11.03
C ASN A 101 4.00 7.58 -12.36
N TYR A 102 3.27 6.47 -12.36
CA TYR A 102 2.48 6.07 -13.52
C TYR A 102 1.32 7.05 -13.80
N ALA A 103 0.71 7.63 -12.77
CA ALA A 103 -0.34 8.63 -12.98
C ALA A 103 0.20 9.88 -13.68
N GLU A 104 1.44 10.29 -13.37
CA GLU A 104 2.15 11.34 -14.08
C GLU A 104 2.42 10.97 -15.55
N GLU A 105 2.91 9.75 -15.80
CA GLU A 105 3.21 9.27 -17.15
C GLU A 105 1.96 9.13 -18.04
N PHE A 106 0.89 8.52 -17.51
CA PHE A 106 -0.32 8.23 -18.26
C PHE A 106 -1.38 9.33 -18.16
N ASN A 107 -1.10 10.42 -17.45
CA ASN A 107 -2.05 11.50 -17.17
C ASN A 107 -3.34 11.00 -16.50
N ALA A 108 -3.18 10.11 -15.52
CA ALA A 108 -4.28 9.39 -14.89
C ALA A 108 -4.94 10.19 -13.76
N LEU A 109 -6.22 9.92 -13.54
CA LEU A 109 -6.97 10.30 -12.35
C LEU A 109 -6.84 9.19 -11.30
N CYS A 110 -6.39 9.51 -10.09
CA CYS A 110 -6.22 8.51 -9.04
C CYS A 110 -7.35 8.56 -7.99
N PHE A 111 -7.87 7.39 -7.65
CA PHE A 111 -8.74 7.16 -6.50
C PHE A 111 -8.14 6.13 -5.55
N GLN A 112 -8.24 6.40 -4.26
CA GLN A 112 -8.02 5.41 -3.21
C GLN A 112 -9.33 5.17 -2.46
N LEU A 113 -9.80 3.93 -2.45
CA LEU A 113 -11.04 3.52 -1.80
C LEU A 113 -10.73 2.78 -0.51
N GLU A 114 -11.29 3.21 0.62
CA GLU A 114 -11.12 2.50 1.89
C GLU A 114 -11.98 1.24 1.92
N HIS A 115 -11.37 0.13 2.35
CA HIS A 115 -12.06 -1.15 2.45
C HIS A 115 -13.13 -1.08 3.54
N ARG A 116 -14.29 -1.71 3.30
CA ARG A 116 -15.37 -1.79 4.30
C ARG A 116 -14.88 -2.46 5.59
N TYR A 117 -15.36 -1.98 6.73
CA TYR A 117 -14.98 -2.35 8.10
C TYR A 117 -13.59 -1.91 8.57
N TYR A 118 -12.91 -1.04 7.81
CA TYR A 118 -11.63 -0.48 8.21
C TYR A 118 -11.67 1.05 8.26
N GLY A 119 -10.78 1.63 9.08
CA GLY A 119 -10.56 3.08 9.15
C GLY A 119 -11.79 3.87 9.58
N LYS A 120 -12.38 4.66 8.67
CA LYS A 120 -13.64 5.38 8.93
C LYS A 120 -14.82 4.77 8.18
N SER A 121 -14.61 3.68 7.44
CA SER A 121 -15.59 3.02 6.58
C SER A 121 -16.28 1.87 7.31
N HIS A 122 -17.19 2.20 8.23
CA HIS A 122 -17.86 1.22 9.10
C HIS A 122 -19.35 1.08 8.79
N PRO A 123 -19.76 0.06 8.01
CA PRO A 123 -21.17 -0.29 7.80
C PRO A 123 -21.71 -1.11 8.99
N THR A 124 -21.79 -0.50 10.17
CA THR A 124 -22.20 -1.16 11.43
C THR A 124 -23.48 -0.61 12.05
N GLU A 125 -24.03 0.47 11.49
CA GLU A 125 -25.27 1.12 11.93
C GLU A 125 -26.37 0.99 10.87
#